data_AF-A0AAU3T3D7-F1
#
_entry.id   AF-A0AAU3T3D7-F1
#
_cell.length_a   1.000
_cell.length_b   1.000
_cell.length_c   1.000
_cell.angle_alpha   90.00
_cell.angle_beta   90.00
_cell.angle_gamma   90.00
#
_symmetry.space_group_name_H-M   'P 1'
#
loop_
_entity.id
_entity.type
_entity.pdbx_description
1 polymer ?
#
loop_
_entity_poly.entity_id
_entity_poly.type
_entity_poly.pdbx_seq_one_letter_code
_entity_poly.pdbx_strand_id
1 'polypeptide(L)'
;MSTQRVIVVMGVAGTGKTTVGRLLATSLGIPYAEGDAFHPAANVAKMSAGTPLDDADRWPWLDAIGQWIRNCAGLRGGVVAASSLKRAYRDRLRAAAPGAVFVHLTGERPLIEKRMADRKGHFMPTTLLDSQFATLEPLQDDELGVVVDVSGSPDEITERALAALRRLGTAEHGAPAHHTPEN
;
A
#
# COMPACT_ATOMS: atom_id res chain seq x y z
N MET A 1 7.69 5.77 -21.98
CA MET A 1 6.72 6.55 -21.17
C MET A 1 6.42 5.73 -19.93
N SER A 2 6.56 6.29 -18.71
CA SER A 2 6.18 5.52 -17.51
C SER A 2 4.69 5.26 -17.57
N THR A 3 4.30 3.99 -17.50
CA THR A 3 2.90 3.58 -17.33
C THR A 3 2.32 4.33 -16.15
N GLN A 4 1.27 5.12 -16.40
CA GLN A 4 0.55 5.86 -15.37
C GLN A 4 -0.14 4.85 -14.46
N ARG A 5 0.38 4.66 -13.26
CA ARG A 5 -0.14 3.68 -12.29
C ARG A 5 -0.38 4.33 -10.96
N VAL A 6 -1.38 3.81 -10.27
CA VAL A 6 -1.60 4.15 -8.86
C VAL A 6 -0.86 3.14 -8.00
N ILE A 7 -0.08 3.63 -7.05
CA ILE A 7 0.74 2.83 -6.14
C ILE A 7 0.07 2.83 -4.78
N VAL A 8 -0.27 1.66 -4.27
CA VAL A 8 -0.77 1.45 -2.91
C VAL A 8 0.39 0.99 -2.05
N VAL A 9 0.87 1.84 -1.14
CA VAL A 9 1.91 1.48 -0.16
C VAL A 9 1.22 0.83 1.04
N MET A 10 1.40 -0.47 1.17
CA MET A 10 0.74 -1.32 2.16
C MET A 10 1.71 -1.93 3.17
N GLY A 11 1.16 -2.52 4.23
CA GLY A 11 1.91 -3.13 5.33
C GLY A 11 1.37 -2.76 6.70
N VAL A 12 1.83 -3.44 7.75
CA VAL A 12 1.38 -3.21 9.12
C VAL A 12 1.77 -1.81 9.63
N ALA A 13 1.18 -1.37 10.74
CA ALA A 13 1.55 -0.13 11.41
C ALA A 13 3.04 -0.18 11.80
N GLY A 14 3.72 0.98 11.73
CA GLY A 14 5.15 1.06 12.03
C GLY A 14 6.10 0.69 10.89
N THR A 15 5.62 0.15 9.76
CA THR A 15 6.49 -0.15 8.59
C THR A 15 6.93 1.08 7.80
N GLY A 16 6.38 2.26 8.09
CA GLY A 16 6.77 3.52 7.46
C GLY A 16 5.99 3.92 6.20
N LYS A 17 4.80 3.35 5.97
CA LYS A 17 3.94 3.64 4.80
C LYS A 17 3.81 5.13 4.47
N THR A 18 3.49 5.98 5.45
CA THR A 18 3.34 7.43 5.24
C THR A 18 4.64 8.07 4.75
N THR A 19 5.77 7.73 5.38
CA THR A 19 7.07 8.31 5.02
C THR A 19 7.50 7.86 3.63
N VAL A 20 7.53 6.55 3.39
CA VAL A 20 7.93 5.97 2.11
C VAL A 20 6.96 6.38 0.99
N GLY A 21 5.66 6.41 1.26
CA GLY A 21 4.66 6.84 0.28
C GLY A 21 4.82 8.29 -0.16
N ARG A 22 5.12 9.20 0.78
CA ARG A 22 5.43 10.60 0.44
C ARG A 22 6.71 10.72 -0.37
N LEU A 23 7.78 10.05 0.05
CA LEU A 23 9.06 10.06 -0.67
C LEU A 23 8.91 9.50 -2.09
N LEU A 24 8.20 8.38 -2.24
CA LEU A 24 7.86 7.80 -3.55
C LEU A 24 7.09 8.79 -4.44
N ALA A 25 6.05 9.43 -3.89
CA ALA A 25 5.25 10.40 -4.62
C ALA A 25 6.10 11.59 -5.10
N THR A 26 6.98 12.11 -4.22
CA THR A 26 7.93 13.18 -4.55
C THR A 26 8.91 12.74 -5.64
N SER A 27 9.54 11.58 -5.51
CA SER A 27 10.50 11.07 -6.51
C SER A 27 9.88 10.81 -7.87
N LEU A 28 8.60 10.45 -7.92
CA LEU A 28 7.86 10.17 -9.16
C LEU A 28 7.15 11.41 -9.71
N GLY A 29 7.07 12.51 -8.96
CA GLY A 29 6.35 13.71 -9.36
C GLY A 29 4.83 13.51 -9.49
N ILE A 30 4.24 12.65 -8.66
CA ILE A 30 2.81 12.31 -8.68
C ILE A 30 2.14 12.62 -7.34
N PRO A 31 0.80 12.78 -7.29
CA PRO A 31 0.09 13.10 -6.05
C PRO A 31 0.22 12.01 -4.98
N TYR A 32 0.23 12.43 -3.71
CA TYR A 32 0.16 11.56 -2.53
C TYR A 32 -1.20 11.71 -1.83
N ALA A 33 -1.73 10.62 -1.28
CA ALA A 33 -2.82 10.64 -0.33
C ALA A 33 -2.53 9.76 0.91
N GLU A 34 -3.01 10.21 2.06
CA GLU A 34 -2.97 9.43 3.31
C GLU A 34 -4.27 8.62 3.43
N GLY A 35 -4.17 7.28 3.37
CA GLY A 35 -5.33 6.40 3.39
C GLY A 35 -6.16 6.53 4.66
N ASP A 36 -5.51 6.78 5.80
CA ASP A 36 -6.19 6.97 7.08
C ASP A 36 -7.12 8.20 7.07
N ALA A 37 -6.87 9.19 6.21
CA ALA A 37 -7.70 10.39 6.07
C ALA A 37 -9.05 10.11 5.38
N PHE A 38 -9.21 8.93 4.74
CA PHE A 38 -10.47 8.51 4.11
C PHE A 38 -11.39 7.76 5.07
N HIS A 39 -10.98 7.54 6.32
CA HIS A 39 -11.85 6.88 7.28
C HIS A 39 -13.08 7.73 7.59
N PRO A 40 -14.29 7.13 7.57
CA PRO A 40 -15.48 7.83 8.06
C PRO A 40 -15.32 8.12 9.56
N ALA A 41 -16.02 9.16 10.04
CA ALA A 41 -15.94 9.58 11.44
C ALA A 41 -16.24 8.43 12.43
N ALA A 42 -17.13 7.50 12.06
CA ALA A 42 -17.43 6.31 12.86
C ALA A 42 -16.21 5.40 13.09
N ASN A 43 -15.39 5.19 12.07
CA ASN A 43 -14.18 4.38 12.18
C ASN A 43 -13.13 5.08 13.04
N VAL A 44 -12.96 6.39 12.84
CA VAL A 44 -12.05 7.20 13.66
C VAL A 44 -12.47 7.10 15.12
N ALA A 45 -13.77 7.25 15.44
CA ALA A 45 -14.29 7.11 16.79
C ALA A 45 -14.02 5.72 17.39
N LYS A 46 -14.29 4.63 16.65
CA LYS A 46 -13.99 3.25 17.09
C LYS A 46 -12.50 3.06 17.41
N MET A 47 -11.62 3.48 16.50
CA MET A 47 -10.17 3.35 16.69
C MET A 47 -9.66 4.22 17.85
N SER A 48 -10.17 5.45 17.98
CA SER A 48 -9.83 6.33 19.12
C SER A 48 -10.30 5.77 20.46
N ALA A 49 -11.37 4.97 20.48
CA ALA A 49 -11.83 4.23 21.64
C ALA A 49 -11.07 2.90 21.86
N GLY A 50 -10.03 2.60 21.07
CA GLY A 50 -9.26 1.35 21.15
C GLY A 50 -10.01 0.12 20.64
N THR A 51 -11.14 0.31 19.95
CA THR A 51 -11.92 -0.79 19.37
C THR A 51 -11.40 -1.11 17.96
N PRO A 52 -10.98 -2.35 17.68
CA PRO A 52 -10.56 -2.75 16.35
C PRO A 52 -11.72 -2.62 15.35
N LEU A 53 -11.40 -2.17 14.13
CA LEU A 53 -12.37 -2.19 13.03
C LEU A 53 -12.58 -3.63 12.54
N ASP A 54 -13.78 -3.93 12.04
CA ASP A 54 -14.10 -5.16 11.31
C ASP A 54 -14.13 -4.93 9.78
N ASP A 55 -14.56 -5.92 9.01
CA ASP A 55 -14.64 -5.79 7.55
C ASP A 55 -15.76 -4.82 7.11
N ALA A 56 -16.89 -4.81 7.80
CA ALA A 56 -18.01 -3.92 7.50
C ALA A 56 -17.64 -2.45 7.70
N ASP A 57 -16.84 -2.15 8.72
CA ASP A 57 -16.25 -0.84 8.95
C ASP A 57 -15.28 -0.44 7.82
N ARG A 58 -14.53 -1.40 7.28
CA ARG A 58 -13.48 -1.12 6.28
C ARG A 58 -14.00 -0.95 4.86
N TRP A 59 -15.16 -1.52 4.49
CA TRP A 59 -15.68 -1.40 3.12
C TRP A 59 -15.90 0.05 2.67
N PRO A 60 -16.57 0.93 3.43
CA PRO A 60 -16.75 2.32 3.02
C PRO A 60 -15.43 3.09 2.89
N TRP A 61 -14.45 2.77 3.76
CA TRP A 61 -13.12 3.35 3.72
C TRP A 61 -12.35 2.93 2.46
N LEU A 62 -12.38 1.63 2.11
CA LEU A 62 -11.77 1.11 0.89
C LEU A 62 -12.45 1.66 -0.37
N ASP A 63 -13.77 1.89 -0.33
CA ASP A 63 -14.52 2.51 -1.43
C ASP A 63 -14.09 3.96 -1.67
N ALA A 64 -13.86 4.72 -0.60
CA ALA A 64 -13.36 6.08 -0.68
C ALA A 64 -11.93 6.14 -1.24
N ILE A 65 -11.04 5.24 -0.80
CA ILE A 65 -9.70 5.10 -1.41
C ILE A 65 -9.84 4.70 -2.87
N GLY A 66 -10.68 3.72 -3.21
CA GLY A 66 -10.91 3.28 -4.58
C GLY A 66 -11.40 4.40 -5.49
N GLN A 67 -12.24 5.31 -4.99
CA GLN A 67 -12.66 6.50 -5.73
C GLN A 67 -11.50 7.46 -6.01
N TRP A 68 -10.64 7.70 -5.02
CA TRP A 68 -9.43 8.50 -5.21
C TRP A 68 -8.49 7.86 -6.24
N ILE A 69 -8.25 6.56 -6.11
CA ILE A 69 -7.42 5.78 -7.04
C ILE A 69 -7.96 5.88 -8.47
N ARG A 70 -9.28 5.72 -8.67
CA ARG A 70 -9.93 5.88 -9.99
C ARG A 70 -9.63 7.23 -10.62
N ASN A 71 -9.77 8.30 -9.84
CA ASN A 71 -9.54 9.66 -10.33
C ASN A 71 -8.07 9.89 -10.70
N CYS A 72 -7.13 9.32 -9.96
CA CYS A 72 -5.70 9.41 -10.25
C CYS A 72 -5.25 8.55 -11.45
N ALA A 73 -5.88 7.39 -11.65
CA ALA A 73 -5.59 6.50 -12.77
C ALA A 73 -5.91 7.14 -14.13
N GLY A 74 -6.92 8.01 -14.21
CA GLY A 74 -7.22 8.81 -15.41
C GLY A 74 -6.27 10.01 -15.63
N LEU A 75 -5.28 10.20 -14.76
CA LEU A 75 -4.32 11.32 -14.78
C LEU A 75 -2.88 10.79 -14.89
N ARG A 76 -1.95 11.32 -14.10
CA ARG A 76 -0.52 10.93 -14.10
C ARG A 76 -0.20 9.76 -13.16
N GLY A 77 -1.21 9.14 -12.54
CA GLY A 77 -1.05 8.19 -11.44
C GLY A 77 -1.12 8.85 -10.06
N GLY A 78 -0.79 8.11 -9.01
CA GLY A 78 -0.79 8.61 -7.63
C GLY A 78 -0.23 7.59 -6.65
N VAL A 79 0.12 8.02 -5.43
CA VAL A 79 0.54 7.14 -4.34
C VAL A 79 -0.43 7.28 -3.17
N VAL A 80 -0.94 6.17 -2.63
CA VAL A 80 -1.74 6.17 -1.41
C VAL A 80 -1.13 5.22 -0.39
N ALA A 81 -0.95 5.68 0.85
CA ALA A 81 -0.58 4.82 1.97
C ALA A 81 -1.85 4.21 2.57
N ALA A 82 -2.03 2.89 2.50
CA ALA A 82 -3.20 2.21 3.06
C ALA A 82 -2.83 0.81 3.52
N SER A 83 -3.27 0.41 4.72
CA SER A 83 -2.86 -0.87 5.32
C SER A 83 -3.14 -2.08 4.42
N SER A 84 -4.32 -2.14 3.78
CA SER A 84 -4.72 -3.08 2.72
C SER A 84 -4.27 -4.54 2.96
N LEU A 85 -4.41 -4.99 4.20
CA LEU A 85 -3.75 -6.21 4.71
C LEU A 85 -4.35 -7.51 4.16
N LYS A 86 -5.66 -7.57 3.89
CA LYS A 86 -6.32 -8.74 3.30
C LYS A 86 -6.39 -8.65 1.78
N ARG A 87 -6.35 -9.80 1.10
CA ARG A 87 -6.58 -9.95 -0.34
C ARG A 87 -7.90 -9.32 -0.77
N ALA A 88 -8.99 -9.57 -0.04
CA ALA A 88 -10.29 -8.99 -0.35
C ALA A 88 -10.29 -7.45 -0.34
N TYR A 89 -9.46 -6.82 0.50
CA TYR A 89 -9.30 -5.36 0.51
C TYR A 89 -8.59 -4.88 -0.75
N ARG A 90 -7.53 -5.59 -1.15
CA ARG A 90 -6.76 -5.30 -2.36
C ARG A 90 -7.59 -5.52 -3.61
N ASP A 91 -8.40 -6.57 -3.68
CA ASP A 91 -9.34 -6.81 -4.78
C ASP A 91 -10.35 -5.66 -4.93
N ARG A 92 -10.85 -5.11 -3.82
CA ARG A 92 -11.73 -3.93 -3.87
C ARG A 92 -11.06 -2.72 -4.52
N LEU A 93 -9.78 -2.49 -4.22
CA LEU A 93 -8.98 -1.42 -4.84
C LEU A 93 -8.64 -1.75 -6.31
N ARG A 94 -8.34 -3.00 -6.65
CA ARG A 94 -8.08 -3.46 -8.03
C ARG A 94 -9.32 -3.35 -8.91
N ALA A 95 -10.52 -3.60 -8.36
CA ALA A 95 -11.77 -3.38 -9.07
C ALA A 95 -11.97 -1.89 -9.42
N ALA A 96 -11.44 -0.99 -8.59
CA ALA A 96 -11.45 0.44 -8.86
C ALA A 96 -10.40 0.83 -9.92
N ALA A 97 -9.19 0.29 -9.86
CA ALA A 97 -8.17 0.47 -10.88
C ALA A 97 -7.39 -0.84 -11.11
N PRO A 98 -7.66 -1.56 -12.21
CA PRO A 98 -7.01 -2.86 -12.49
C PRO A 98 -5.49 -2.79 -12.59
N GLY A 99 -4.94 -1.63 -12.96
CA GLY A 99 -3.50 -1.37 -13.04
C GLY A 99 -2.86 -0.86 -11.74
N ALA A 100 -3.58 -0.91 -10.60
CA ALA A 100 -3.02 -0.54 -9.31
C ALA A 100 -1.87 -1.49 -8.93
N VAL A 101 -0.78 -0.93 -8.44
CA VAL A 101 0.42 -1.66 -8.02
C VAL A 101 0.58 -1.57 -6.50
N PHE A 102 0.81 -2.70 -5.84
CA PHE A 102 1.02 -2.75 -4.40
C PHE A 102 2.51 -2.75 -4.06
N VAL A 103 2.93 -1.82 -3.20
CA VAL A 103 4.26 -1.86 -2.56
C VAL A 103 4.04 -2.33 -1.13
N HIS A 104 4.33 -3.60 -0.88
CA HIS A 104 4.21 -4.20 0.45
C HIS A 104 5.49 -3.98 1.24
N LEU A 105 5.44 -3.03 2.17
CA LEU A 105 6.50 -2.79 3.14
C LEU A 105 6.44 -3.86 4.23
N THR A 106 7.47 -4.70 4.29
CA THR A 106 7.60 -5.80 5.25
C THR A 106 8.88 -5.71 6.05
N GLY A 107 8.89 -6.26 7.26
CA GLY A 107 10.07 -6.32 8.10
C GLY A 107 9.86 -7.29 9.25
N GLU A 108 10.96 -7.67 9.87
CA GLU A 108 10.90 -8.51 11.06
C GLU A 108 10.19 -7.78 12.20
N ARG A 109 9.39 -8.54 12.96
CA ARG A 109 8.62 -8.01 14.09
C ARG A 109 9.46 -7.18 15.08
N PRO A 110 10.65 -7.61 15.53
CA PRO A 110 11.46 -6.82 16.46
C PRO A 110 11.86 -5.44 15.93
N LEU A 111 12.12 -5.33 14.61
CA LEU A 111 12.44 -4.05 13.98
C LEU A 111 11.23 -3.10 14.00
N ILE A 112 10.04 -3.62 13.70
CA ILE A 112 8.81 -2.83 13.67
C ILE A 112 8.43 -2.38 15.09
N GLU A 113 8.53 -3.27 16.08
CA GLU A 113 8.30 -2.94 17.50
C GLU A 113 9.24 -1.84 17.98
N LYS A 114 10.55 -1.96 17.69
CA LYS A 114 11.54 -0.94 18.03
C LYS A 114 11.17 0.42 17.43
N ARG A 115 10.84 0.46 16.14
CA ARG A 115 10.45 1.72 15.45
C ARG A 115 9.19 2.35 16.03
N MET A 116 8.22 1.52 16.44
CA MET A 116 7.00 2.02 17.07
C MET A 116 7.29 2.57 18.47
N ALA A 117 8.15 1.92 19.25
CA ALA A 117 8.56 2.37 20.58
C ALA A 117 9.36 3.68 20.56
N ASP A 118 10.25 3.85 19.58
CA ASP A 118 11.07 5.06 19.42
C ASP A 118 10.24 6.30 19.02
N ARG A 119 8.99 6.11 18.57
CA ARG A 119 8.11 7.18 18.11
C ARG A 119 7.49 7.91 19.30
N LYS A 120 8.10 9.03 19.69
CA LYS A 120 7.57 9.92 20.75
C LYS A 120 6.13 10.35 20.44
N GLY A 121 5.20 10.12 21.37
CA GLY A 121 3.84 10.68 21.34
C GLY A 121 2.72 9.73 20.90
N HIS A 122 3.03 8.52 20.41
CA HIS A 122 2.01 7.53 20.04
C HIS A 122 2.45 6.10 20.40
N PHE A 123 2.31 5.72 21.68
CA PHE A 123 2.46 4.32 22.07
C PHE A 123 1.26 3.53 21.55
N MET A 124 1.41 2.87 20.41
CA MET A 124 0.43 1.89 19.94
C MET A 124 0.67 0.58 20.70
N PRO A 125 -0.36 -0.01 21.33
CA PRO A 125 -0.20 -1.24 22.08
C PRO A 125 0.26 -2.39 21.16
N THR A 126 1.14 -3.24 21.67
CA THR A 126 1.70 -4.40 20.94
C THR A 126 0.61 -5.36 20.44
N THR A 127 -0.52 -5.43 21.15
CA THR A 127 -1.70 -6.22 20.76
C THR A 127 -2.30 -5.80 19.42
N LEU A 128 -2.18 -4.53 19.05
CA LEU A 128 -2.61 -4.05 17.73
C LEU A 128 -1.68 -4.55 16.63
N LEU A 129 -0.38 -4.64 16.91
CA LEU A 129 0.60 -5.19 15.96
C LEU A 129 0.36 -6.69 15.74
N ASP A 130 0.08 -7.45 16.80
CA ASP A 130 -0.30 -8.87 16.72
C ASP A 130 -1.51 -9.06 15.80
N SER A 131 -2.57 -8.27 16.00
CA SER A 131 -3.78 -8.36 15.18
C SER A 131 -3.50 -8.04 13.70
N GLN A 132 -2.60 -7.11 13.41
CA GLN A 132 -2.27 -6.74 12.04
C GLN A 132 -1.40 -7.77 11.34
N PHE A 133 -0.43 -8.38 12.04
CA PHE A 133 0.31 -9.52 11.48
C PHE A 133 -0.60 -10.72 11.23
N ALA A 134 -1.55 -11.00 12.13
CA ALA A 134 -2.54 -12.05 11.94
C ALA A 134 -3.51 -11.77 10.78
N THR A 135 -3.79 -10.49 10.50
CA THR A 135 -4.66 -10.06 9.38
C THR A 135 -3.91 -9.96 8.06
N LEU A 136 -2.57 -9.88 8.08
CA LEU A 136 -1.75 -9.71 6.89
C LEU A 136 -1.76 -10.99 6.04
N GLU A 137 -2.39 -10.88 4.88
CA GLU A 137 -2.34 -11.90 3.83
C GLU A 137 -1.26 -11.48 2.82
N PRO A 138 -0.26 -12.33 2.54
CA PRO A 138 0.76 -12.06 1.54
C PRO A 138 0.18 -11.67 0.18
N LEU A 139 0.94 -10.90 -0.61
CA LEU A 139 0.61 -10.67 -2.02
C LEU A 139 0.61 -12.02 -2.77
N GLN A 140 -0.39 -12.23 -3.62
CA GLN A 140 -0.54 -13.42 -4.46
C GLN A 140 -0.06 -13.14 -5.88
N ASP A 141 0.22 -14.19 -6.66
CA ASP A 141 0.90 -14.09 -7.96
C ASP A 141 0.13 -13.27 -9.01
N ASP A 142 -1.20 -13.21 -8.91
CA ASP A 142 -2.04 -12.42 -9.81
C ASP A 142 -2.18 -10.95 -9.38
N GLU A 143 -1.60 -10.56 -8.24
CA GLU A 143 -1.58 -9.18 -7.74
C GLU A 143 -0.33 -8.46 -8.23
N LEU A 144 -0.50 -7.37 -8.99
CA LEU A 144 0.61 -6.52 -9.40
C LEU A 144 1.22 -5.87 -8.16
N GLY A 145 2.39 -6.33 -7.72
CA GLY A 145 3.02 -5.78 -6.55
C GLY A 145 4.44 -6.23 -6.33
N VAL A 146 5.09 -5.59 -5.37
CA VAL A 146 6.46 -5.87 -4.95
C VAL A 146 6.53 -5.85 -3.44
N VAL A 147 7.30 -6.77 -2.88
CA VAL A 147 7.62 -6.81 -1.44
C VAL A 147 8.93 -6.08 -1.22
N VAL A 148 8.94 -5.14 -0.28
CA VAL A 148 10.10 -4.29 0.03
C VAL A 148 10.42 -4.43 1.50
N ASP A 149 11.62 -4.91 1.79
CA ASP A 149 12.14 -4.96 3.15
C ASP A 149 12.36 -3.55 3.70
N VAL A 150 12.00 -3.34 4.96
CA VAL A 150 12.05 -2.05 5.62
C VAL A 150 13.31 -1.82 6.44
N SER A 151 14.37 -2.64 6.36
CA SER A 151 15.65 -2.35 7.06
C SER A 151 16.27 -1.02 6.61
N GLY A 152 17.21 -0.45 7.37
CA GLY A 152 17.86 0.81 7.00
C GLY A 152 16.98 2.06 7.17
N SER A 153 17.35 3.11 6.43
CA SER A 153 16.74 4.45 6.45
C SER A 153 15.54 4.57 5.49
N PRO A 154 14.64 5.56 5.70
CA PRO A 154 13.52 5.80 4.79
C PRO A 154 13.93 6.01 3.31
N ASP A 155 15.08 6.63 3.06
CA ASP A 155 15.59 6.86 1.71
C ASP A 155 16.02 5.54 1.05
N GLU A 156 16.76 4.69 1.76
CA GLU A 156 17.15 3.35 1.26
C GLU A 156 15.94 2.44 0.99
N ILE A 157 14.90 2.52 1.82
CA ILE A 157 13.64 1.80 1.60
C ILE A 157 12.94 2.33 0.34
N THR A 158 12.92 3.65 0.16
CA THR A 158 12.31 4.31 -1.00
C THR A 158 13.05 3.95 -2.28
N GLU A 159 14.39 3.95 -2.27
CA GLU A 159 15.21 3.55 -3.40
C GLU A 159 14.97 2.09 -3.80
N ARG A 160 14.86 1.18 -2.82
CA ARG A 160 14.50 -0.22 -3.08
C ARG A 160 13.11 -0.35 -3.70
N ALA A 161 12.13 0.39 -3.18
CA ALA A 161 10.79 0.42 -3.76
C ALA A 161 10.79 0.94 -5.20
N LEU A 162 11.49 2.04 -5.50
CA LEU A 162 11.64 2.57 -6.86
C LEU A 162 12.33 1.56 -7.80
N ALA A 163 13.38 0.90 -7.34
CA ALA A 163 14.09 -0.11 -8.12
C ALA A 163 13.22 -1.33 -8.43
N ALA A 164 12.38 -1.76 -7.47
CA ALA A 164 11.45 -2.86 -7.65
C ALA A 164 10.30 -2.48 -8.61
N LEU A 165 9.74 -1.27 -8.47
CA LEU A 165 8.70 -0.75 -9.36
C LEU A 165 9.20 -0.62 -10.82
N ARG A 166 10.44 -0.19 -11.03
CA ARG A 166 11.05 -0.14 -12.37
C ARG A 166 11.14 -1.54 -13.01
N ARG A 167 11.56 -2.55 -12.23
CA ARG A 167 11.63 -3.95 -12.69
C ARG A 167 10.26 -4.51 -13.07
N LEU A 168 9.23 -4.22 -12.27
CA LEU A 168 7.85 -4.60 -12.56
C LEU A 168 7.35 -3.93 -13.86
N GLY A 169 7.66 -2.64 -14.04
CA GLY A 169 7.37 -1.92 -15.27
C GLY A 169 8.03 -2.51 -16.50
N THR A 170 9.30 -2.96 -16.42
CA THR A 170 9.99 -3.59 -17.55
C THR A 170 9.47 -4.98 -17.90
N ALA A 171 9.04 -5.76 -16.90
CA ALA A 171 8.51 -7.12 -17.11
C ALA A 171 7.20 -7.11 -17.91
N GLU A 172 6.34 -6.11 -17.70
CA GLU A 172 5.08 -5.96 -18.45
C GLU A 172 5.28 -5.59 -19.93
N HIS A 173 6.35 -4.85 -20.28
CA HIS A 173 6.62 -4.45 -21.66
C HIS A 173 7.40 -5.51 -22.47
N GLY A 174 7.83 -6.59 -21.84
CA GLY A 174 8.64 -7.66 -22.45
C GLY A 174 7.86 -8.93 -22.82
N ALA A 175 6.56 -9.01 -22.56
CA ALA A 175 5.75 -10.16 -22.96
C ALA A 175 5.58 -10.17 -24.51
N PRO A 176 6.02 -11.22 -25.22
CA PRO A 176 5.85 -11.28 -26.67
C PRO A 176 4.36 -11.33 -27.01
N ALA A 177 3.91 -10.42 -27.88
CA ALA A 177 2.59 -10.51 -28.48
C ALA A 177 2.46 -11.89 -29.13
N HIS A 178 1.52 -12.70 -28.64
CA HIS A 178 1.23 -14.01 -29.19
C HIS A 178 0.68 -13.79 -30.60
N HIS A 179 1.58 -13.82 -31.59
CA HIS A 179 1.22 -13.77 -33.00
C HIS A 179 0.62 -15.14 -33.34
N THR A 180 -0.70 -15.23 -33.36
CA THR A 180 -1.38 -16.40 -33.92
C THR A 180 -1.09 -16.39 -35.43
N PRO A 181 -0.54 -17.46 -36.02
CA PRO A 181 -0.50 -17.57 -37.47
C PRO A 181 -1.90 -17.95 -37.95
N GLU A 182 -2.47 -17.11 -38.82
CA GLU A 182 -3.62 -17.49 -39.64
C GLU A 182 -3.20 -18.61 -40.59
N ASN A 183 -4.04 -19.63 -40.73
CA ASN A 183 -3.92 -20.69 -41.71
C ASN A 183 -5.29 -20.90 -42.36
#